data_AF-A0A920KVU5-F1
#
_entry.id   AF-A0A920KVU5-F1
#
_cell.length_a   1.000
_cell.length_b   1.000
_cell.length_c   1.000
_cell.angle_alpha   90.00
_cell.angle_beta   90.00
_cell.angle_gamma   90.00
#
_symmetry.space_group_name_H-M   'P 1'
#
loop_
_entity.id
_entity.type
_entity.pdbx_description
1 polymer ?
#
loop_
_entity_poly.entity_id
_entity_poly.type
_entity_poly.pdbx_seq_one_letter_code
_entity_poly.pdbx_strand_id
1 'polypeptide(L)'
;MNNSWGFEKPLKNSFGSYTGTNNPNWDDIISDAVTSKIMSINQKSEPIYNEKMLFVFAAGNGAQYCGSAYVTECDYFATVYNRVRNQGYVIGEDTIFVGALSDQSSTIANYSYQAGNMLNDFIVAHDDVLFSGDASGTSFSAPRVSGAAALVRQKFPNLTGIQIKQVLLQTATDLGASGPDNIYGYGKLNLENAMSPQGRVIAK
;
A
#
# COMPACT_ATOMS: atom_id res chain seq x y z
N MET A 1 11.88 -12.68 0.51
CA MET A 1 11.45 -12.52 1.91
C MET A 1 10.48 -11.35 1.93
N ASN A 2 9.20 -11.62 2.21
CA ASN A 2 8.14 -10.62 2.23
C ASN A 2 7.94 -10.19 3.69
N ASN A 3 7.91 -8.89 3.96
CA ASN A 3 7.63 -8.31 5.28
C ASN A 3 6.30 -7.56 5.28
N SER A 4 5.36 -7.94 4.41
CA SER A 4 3.95 -7.81 4.73
C SER A 4 3.55 -8.95 5.67
N TRP A 5 2.97 -8.61 6.83
CA TRP A 5 2.30 -9.57 7.68
C TRP A 5 0.91 -9.83 7.10
N GLY A 6 0.80 -10.87 6.29
CA GLY A 6 -0.44 -11.38 5.72
C GLY A 6 -0.24 -12.86 5.35
N PHE A 7 -1.23 -13.71 5.61
CA PHE A 7 -1.14 -15.14 5.35
C PHE A 7 -1.06 -15.42 3.84
N GLU A 8 0.14 -15.63 3.30
CA GLU A 8 0.32 -16.30 2.01
C GLU A 8 0.36 -17.82 2.23
N LYS A 9 -0.59 -18.54 1.64
CA LYS A 9 -0.36 -19.94 1.26
C LYS A 9 -0.88 -20.19 -0.15
N PRO A 10 0.00 -20.32 -1.15
CA PRO A 10 -0.27 -21.25 -2.23
C PRO A 10 -0.07 -22.67 -1.69
N LEU A 11 -1.05 -23.56 -1.90
CA LEU A 11 -0.87 -24.98 -1.60
C LEU A 11 0.19 -25.54 -2.54
N LYS A 12 1.34 -25.92 -1.99
CA LYS A 12 2.37 -26.68 -2.69
C LYS A 12 1.98 -28.15 -2.69
N ASN A 13 2.00 -28.79 -3.85
CA ASN A 13 2.11 -30.25 -3.88
C ASN A 13 3.53 -30.67 -3.46
N SER A 14 3.72 -31.96 -3.17
CA SER A 14 4.98 -32.52 -2.68
C SER A 14 6.18 -32.37 -3.63
N PHE A 15 5.96 -31.84 -4.85
CA PHE A 15 6.99 -31.63 -5.88
C PHE A 15 7.22 -30.14 -6.20
N GLY A 16 6.62 -29.21 -5.44
CA GLY A 16 6.87 -27.78 -5.59
C GLY A 16 6.28 -27.12 -6.84
N SER A 17 5.39 -27.80 -7.57
CA SER A 17 4.66 -27.20 -8.71
C SER A 17 3.33 -26.60 -8.27
N TYR A 18 3.01 -25.42 -8.79
CA TYR A 18 1.72 -24.76 -8.58
C TYR A 18 0.66 -25.44 -9.46
N THR A 19 -0.31 -26.12 -8.83
CA THR A 19 -1.45 -26.72 -9.53
C THR A 19 -2.73 -26.40 -8.76
N GLY A 20 -3.57 -25.51 -9.30
CA GLY A 20 -4.90 -25.24 -8.77
C GLY A 20 -5.58 -24.09 -9.51
N THR A 21 -6.79 -24.33 -10.01
CA THR A 21 -7.70 -23.28 -10.46
C THR A 21 -8.25 -22.55 -9.25
N ASN A 22 -7.99 -21.25 -9.15
CA ASN A 22 -8.48 -20.39 -8.07
C ASN A 22 -10.00 -20.20 -8.16
N ASN A 23 -10.80 -21.11 -7.58
CA ASN A 23 -12.16 -20.74 -7.18
C ASN A 23 -12.77 -21.70 -6.13
N PRO A 24 -12.44 -21.59 -4.84
CA PRO A 24 -13.49 -21.74 -3.85
C PRO A 24 -14.38 -20.49 -3.99
N ASN A 25 -15.70 -20.68 -4.15
CA ASN A 25 -16.67 -19.60 -4.27
C ASN A 25 -16.50 -18.61 -3.09
N TRP A 26 -15.78 -17.51 -3.35
CA TRP A 26 -15.27 -16.58 -2.33
C TRP A 26 -16.38 -15.78 -1.64
N ASP A 27 -17.59 -15.83 -2.19
CA ASP A 27 -18.75 -15.15 -1.65
C ASP A 27 -19.22 -15.75 -0.31
N ASP A 28 -19.04 -17.06 -0.09
CA ASP A 28 -19.51 -17.73 1.14
C ASP A 28 -18.60 -17.47 2.35
N ILE A 29 -17.28 -17.40 2.15
CA ILE A 29 -16.30 -17.16 3.22
C ILE A 29 -16.31 -15.68 3.64
N ILE A 30 -16.51 -14.78 2.67
CA ILE A 30 -16.61 -13.35 2.93
C ILE A 30 -17.95 -13.02 3.60
N SER A 31 -19.07 -13.62 3.17
CA SER A 31 -20.41 -13.37 3.74
C SER A 31 -20.46 -13.54 5.26
N ASP A 32 -20.14 -14.73 5.78
CA ASP A 32 -20.50 -15.06 7.16
C ASP A 32 -19.46 -14.57 8.19
N ALA A 33 -18.18 -14.57 7.82
CA ALA A 33 -17.12 -14.12 8.72
C ALA A 33 -16.95 -12.58 8.73
N VAL A 34 -17.22 -11.90 7.61
CA VAL A 34 -17.09 -10.44 7.52
C VAL A 34 -18.35 -9.76 8.05
N THR A 35 -19.55 -10.26 7.72
CA THR A 35 -20.81 -9.63 8.18
C THR A 35 -20.98 -9.72 9.69
N SER A 36 -20.68 -10.87 10.30
CA SER A 36 -20.76 -11.05 11.76
C SER A 36 -19.70 -10.25 12.52
N LYS A 37 -18.53 -10.04 11.91
CA LYS A 37 -17.43 -9.27 12.52
C LYS A 37 -17.59 -7.76 12.32
N ILE A 38 -18.12 -7.31 11.19
CA ILE A 38 -18.50 -5.89 10.97
C ILE A 38 -19.59 -5.46 11.97
N MET A 39 -20.62 -6.29 12.20
CA MET A 39 -21.67 -5.96 13.17
C MET A 39 -21.19 -5.96 14.63
N SER A 40 -20.20 -6.78 14.98
CA SER A 40 -19.65 -6.81 16.34
C SER A 40 -18.57 -5.74 16.61
N ILE A 41 -17.86 -5.27 15.57
CA ILE A 41 -16.95 -4.11 15.67
C ILE A 41 -17.73 -2.82 15.93
N ASN A 42 -18.91 -2.64 15.31
CA ASN A 42 -19.73 -1.44 15.48
C ASN A 42 -20.38 -1.27 16.87
N GLN A 43 -20.33 -2.28 17.74
CA GLN A 43 -20.99 -2.23 19.06
C GLN A 43 -20.04 -2.22 20.26
N LYS A 44 -18.76 -2.56 20.08
CA LYS A 44 -17.75 -2.54 21.15
C LYS A 44 -16.37 -2.23 20.58
N SER A 45 -15.99 -0.97 20.56
CA SER A 45 -14.64 -0.54 20.95
C SER A 45 -14.52 0.97 20.81
N GLU A 46 -14.29 1.64 21.93
CA GLU A 46 -13.52 2.89 21.93
C GLU A 46 -12.27 2.69 21.05
N PRO A 47 -11.85 3.64 20.20
CA PRO A 47 -10.80 3.41 19.23
C PRO A 47 -9.47 3.12 19.95
N ILE A 48 -9.04 1.85 19.98
CA ILE A 48 -7.77 1.41 20.59
C ILE A 48 -6.56 1.77 19.69
N TYR A 49 -6.77 2.49 18.58
CA TYR A 49 -5.70 3.01 17.72
C TYR A 49 -5.66 4.54 17.80
N ASN A 50 -4.51 5.07 18.26
CA ASN A 50 -4.26 6.50 18.35
C ASN A 50 -4.33 7.11 16.94
N GLU A 51 -5.07 8.22 16.76
CA GLU A 51 -5.20 9.00 15.50
C GLU A 51 -3.85 9.36 14.84
N LYS A 52 -2.74 9.15 15.55
CA LYS A 52 -1.37 9.39 15.12
C LYS A 52 -0.70 8.22 14.39
N MET A 53 -1.32 7.04 14.28
CA MET A 53 -0.72 5.88 13.63
C MET A 53 -0.91 5.93 12.10
N LEU A 54 0.13 5.53 11.35
CA LEU A 54 0.10 5.31 9.90
C LEU A 54 0.55 3.86 9.66
N PHE A 55 -0.24 3.11 8.90
CA PHE A 55 0.09 1.75 8.49
C PHE A 55 0.73 1.76 7.11
N VAL A 56 1.91 1.13 6.99
CA VAL A 56 2.67 1.04 5.74
C VAL A 56 2.82 -0.44 5.39
N PHE A 57 2.25 -0.86 4.26
CA PHE A 57 2.33 -2.23 3.77
C PHE A 57 3.12 -2.29 2.47
N ALA A 58 4.01 -3.28 2.37
CA ALA A 58 4.54 -3.69 1.07
C ALA A 58 3.38 -4.19 0.21
N ALA A 59 3.26 -3.69 -1.03
CA ALA A 59 2.14 -4.06 -1.89
C ALA A 59 2.17 -5.55 -2.25
N GLY A 60 3.35 -6.11 -2.54
CA GLY A 60 3.52 -7.52 -2.87
C GLY A 60 4.40 -7.72 -4.10
N ASN A 61 4.93 -8.95 -4.25
CA ASN A 61 5.96 -9.30 -5.23
C ASN A 61 5.49 -10.37 -6.24
N GLY A 62 4.18 -10.50 -6.44
CA GLY A 62 3.58 -11.57 -7.24
C GLY A 62 2.94 -11.11 -8.54
N ALA A 63 3.17 -9.88 -9.02
CA ALA A 63 2.31 -9.25 -10.05
C ALA A 63 2.23 -10.08 -11.34
N GLN A 64 3.33 -10.73 -11.71
CA GLN A 64 3.42 -11.67 -12.82
C GLN A 64 2.51 -12.90 -12.72
N TYR A 65 1.94 -13.18 -11.55
CA TYR A 65 1.00 -14.28 -11.30
C TYR A 65 -0.45 -13.79 -11.18
N CYS A 66 -0.67 -12.49 -11.36
CA CYS A 66 -1.96 -11.81 -11.27
C CYS A 66 -2.45 -11.45 -12.67
N GLY A 67 -3.77 -11.52 -12.90
CA GLY A 67 -4.34 -11.21 -14.22
C GLY A 67 -4.09 -9.76 -14.65
N SER A 68 -4.29 -8.81 -13.74
CA SER A 68 -4.09 -7.37 -14.01
C SER A 68 -2.88 -6.74 -13.30
N ALA A 69 -2.10 -7.51 -12.53
CA ALA A 69 -1.06 -7.01 -11.61
C ALA A 69 -1.55 -6.03 -10.53
N TYR A 70 -2.85 -5.72 -10.44
CA TYR A 70 -3.38 -4.79 -9.46
C TYR A 70 -3.36 -5.36 -8.04
N VAL A 71 -3.03 -4.50 -7.08
CA VAL A 71 -2.96 -4.84 -5.65
C VAL A 71 -4.29 -5.40 -5.14
N THR A 72 -5.44 -4.96 -5.67
CA THR A 72 -6.77 -5.47 -5.29
C THR A 72 -7.12 -6.85 -5.82
N GLU A 73 -6.31 -7.45 -6.69
CA GLU A 73 -6.50 -8.84 -7.12
C GLU A 73 -5.64 -9.82 -6.32
N CYS A 74 -4.55 -9.32 -5.73
CA CYS A 74 -3.51 -10.19 -5.19
C CYS A 74 -3.07 -9.85 -3.76
N ASP A 75 -3.58 -8.76 -3.19
CA ASP A 75 -3.46 -8.45 -1.76
C ASP A 75 -4.83 -8.45 -1.08
N TYR A 76 -4.94 -9.23 -0.01
CA TYR A 76 -6.19 -9.42 0.74
C TYR A 76 -6.65 -8.12 1.41
N PHE A 77 -5.75 -7.35 2.01
CA PHE A 77 -6.12 -6.13 2.73
C PHE A 77 -6.60 -5.06 1.75
N ALA A 78 -5.91 -4.88 0.62
CA ALA A 78 -6.35 -4.00 -0.45
C ALA A 78 -7.72 -4.41 -1.01
N THR A 79 -7.94 -5.71 -1.20
CA THR A 79 -9.24 -6.24 -1.67
C THR A 79 -10.37 -5.92 -0.69
N VAL A 80 -10.15 -6.18 0.60
CA VAL A 80 -11.15 -5.90 1.66
C VAL A 80 -11.43 -4.41 1.73
N TYR A 81 -10.39 -3.56 1.71
CA TYR A 81 -10.56 -2.11 1.74
C TYR A 81 -11.37 -1.60 0.55
N ASN A 82 -11.02 -2.03 -0.66
CA ASN A 82 -11.75 -1.65 -1.87
C ASN A 82 -13.23 -2.08 -1.81
N ARG A 83 -13.51 -3.33 -1.40
CA ARG A 83 -14.89 -3.85 -1.33
C ARG A 83 -15.74 -3.13 -0.29
N VAL A 84 -15.20 -2.90 0.90
CA VAL A 84 -15.93 -2.21 1.99
C VAL A 84 -16.19 -0.74 1.63
N ARG A 85 -15.22 -0.08 0.98
CA ARG A 85 -15.42 1.29 0.45
C ARG A 85 -16.48 1.37 -0.64
N ASN A 86 -16.55 0.36 -1.52
CA ASN A 86 -17.60 0.27 -2.53
C ASN A 86 -19.01 0.08 -1.93
N GLN A 87 -19.11 -0.31 -0.67
CA GLN A 87 -20.37 -0.37 0.09
C GLN A 87 -20.68 0.93 0.84
N GLY A 88 -19.86 1.98 0.68
CA GLY A 88 -20.07 3.29 1.29
C GLY A 88 -19.42 3.49 2.67
N TYR A 89 -18.62 2.53 3.14
CA TYR A 89 -17.93 2.64 4.43
C TYR A 89 -16.54 3.26 4.27
N VAL A 90 -16.17 4.12 5.22
CA VAL A 90 -14.84 4.73 5.28
C VAL A 90 -13.93 3.87 6.15
N ILE A 91 -12.93 3.23 5.55
CA ILE A 91 -11.90 2.44 6.26
C ILE A 91 -10.51 2.61 5.62
N GLY A 92 -9.45 2.38 6.42
CA GLY A 92 -8.06 2.37 5.95
C GLY A 92 -7.54 3.73 5.50
N GLU A 93 -8.10 4.83 6.01
CA GLU A 93 -7.67 6.19 5.68
C GLU A 93 -6.21 6.46 6.06
N ASP A 94 -5.73 5.76 7.08
CA ASP A 94 -4.38 5.79 7.64
C ASP A 94 -3.48 4.67 7.10
N THR A 95 -3.82 4.07 5.97
CA THR A 95 -3.03 3.00 5.35
C THR A 95 -2.42 3.44 4.00
N ILE A 96 -1.18 3.03 3.74
CA ILE A 96 -0.50 3.17 2.45
C ILE A 96 0.07 1.82 1.98
N PHE A 97 -0.15 1.50 0.71
CA PHE A 97 0.45 0.36 0.01
C PHE A 97 1.66 0.84 -0.81
N VAL A 98 2.75 0.09 -0.75
CA VAL A 98 4.03 0.49 -1.33
C VAL A 98 4.45 -0.47 -2.44
N GLY A 99 4.41 0.01 -3.68
CA GLY A 99 5.00 -0.66 -4.84
C GLY A 99 6.51 -0.41 -4.95
N ALA A 100 7.17 -1.22 -5.76
CA ALA A 100 8.61 -1.16 -5.98
C ALA A 100 8.90 -0.68 -7.41
N LEU A 101 9.84 0.26 -7.53
CA LEU A 101 10.45 0.62 -8.80
C LEU A 101 11.64 -0.29 -9.08
N SER A 102 11.88 -0.63 -10.34
CA SER A 102 13.14 -1.26 -10.72
C SER A 102 14.32 -0.33 -10.43
N ASP A 103 15.43 -0.93 -10.02
CA ASP A 103 16.68 -0.24 -9.74
C ASP A 103 17.03 0.84 -10.78
N GLN A 104 17.43 2.01 -10.28
CA GLN A 104 17.91 3.13 -11.08
C GLN A 104 16.95 3.59 -12.20
N SER A 105 15.68 3.17 -12.14
CA SER A 105 14.66 3.47 -13.14
C SER A 105 13.46 4.19 -12.51
N SER A 106 12.58 4.73 -13.34
CA SER A 106 11.24 5.15 -12.90
C SER A 106 10.15 4.22 -13.43
N THR A 107 10.53 2.97 -13.74
CA THR A 107 9.59 1.94 -14.18
C THR A 107 9.25 1.03 -13.01
N ILE A 108 7.98 0.68 -12.86
CA ILE A 108 7.54 -0.27 -11.85
C ILE A 108 8.22 -1.63 -12.07
N ALA A 109 8.68 -2.25 -10.99
CA ALA A 109 9.31 -3.57 -11.08
C ALA A 109 8.28 -4.61 -11.53
N ASN A 110 8.71 -5.55 -12.39
CA ASN A 110 7.82 -6.57 -12.96
C ASN A 110 7.10 -7.44 -11.91
N TYR A 111 7.74 -7.65 -10.75
CA TYR A 111 7.18 -8.40 -9.65
C TYR A 111 6.23 -7.55 -8.78
N SER A 112 6.31 -6.22 -8.84
CA SER A 112 5.55 -5.31 -7.96
C SER A 112 4.09 -5.25 -8.38
N TYR A 113 3.19 -5.35 -7.41
CA TYR A 113 1.80 -4.98 -7.67
C TYR A 113 1.68 -3.51 -8.07
N GLN A 114 0.66 -3.23 -8.87
CA GLN A 114 0.26 -1.92 -9.35
C GLN A 114 -0.91 -1.39 -8.53
N ALA A 115 -1.08 -0.07 -8.52
CA ALA A 115 -2.08 0.62 -7.71
C ALA A 115 -3.54 0.16 -7.95
N GLY A 116 -3.94 -0.05 -9.21
CA GLY A 116 -5.32 -0.37 -9.57
C GLY A 116 -6.34 0.58 -8.91
N ASN A 117 -7.42 0.02 -8.35
CA ASN A 117 -8.46 0.80 -7.66
C ASN A 117 -7.99 1.44 -6.34
N MET A 118 -6.81 1.08 -5.84
CA MET A 118 -6.24 1.62 -4.60
C MET A 118 -5.26 2.76 -4.87
N LEU A 119 -5.28 3.38 -6.06
CA LEU A 119 -4.40 4.50 -6.43
C LEU A 119 -4.35 5.63 -5.40
N ASN A 120 -5.44 5.88 -4.68
CA ASN A 120 -5.49 6.91 -3.66
C ASN A 120 -4.72 6.58 -2.36
N ASP A 121 -4.30 5.33 -2.19
CA ASP A 121 -3.55 4.83 -1.04
C ASP A 121 -2.23 4.18 -1.46
N PHE A 122 -1.76 4.46 -2.68
CA PHE A 122 -0.63 3.77 -3.27
C PHE A 122 0.51 4.75 -3.60
N ILE A 123 1.73 4.34 -3.29
CA ILE A 123 2.96 5.05 -3.63
C ILE A 123 4.02 4.04 -4.07
N VAL A 124 4.99 4.47 -4.86
CA VAL A 124 6.15 3.64 -5.21
C VAL A 124 7.44 4.19 -4.63
N ALA A 125 8.38 3.30 -4.32
CA ALA A 125 9.75 3.66 -3.95
C ALA A 125 10.72 2.63 -4.53
N HIS A 126 11.99 2.99 -4.63
CA HIS A 126 13.01 2.00 -4.98
C HIS A 126 13.16 0.93 -3.89
N ASP A 127 13.63 -0.25 -4.27
CA ASP A 127 13.83 -1.45 -3.44
C ASP A 127 15.30 -1.74 -3.12
N ASP A 128 16.23 -0.96 -3.67
CA ASP A 128 17.65 -1.02 -3.35
C ASP A 128 17.88 -0.72 -1.86
N VAL A 129 18.97 -1.22 -1.28
CA VAL A 129 19.33 -0.94 0.13
C VAL A 129 20.61 -0.12 0.21
N LEU A 130 21.66 -0.53 -0.49
CA LEU A 130 22.94 0.17 -0.57
C LEU A 130 23.32 0.47 -2.02
N PHE A 131 23.22 -0.55 -2.88
CA PHE A 131 23.45 -0.46 -4.31
C PHE A 131 22.34 -1.17 -5.09
N SER A 132 22.25 -0.85 -6.38
CA SER A 132 21.41 -1.59 -7.33
C SER A 132 21.85 -3.06 -7.39
N GLY A 133 20.88 -3.96 -7.32
CA GLY A 133 21.07 -5.41 -7.39
C GLY A 133 21.28 -6.09 -6.03
N ASP A 134 21.40 -5.33 -4.94
CA ASP A 134 21.66 -5.89 -3.60
C ASP A 134 20.43 -6.52 -2.93
N ALA A 135 19.25 -6.04 -3.30
CA ALA A 135 17.98 -6.50 -2.76
C ALA A 135 16.87 -6.14 -3.73
N SER A 136 15.83 -6.98 -3.78
CA SER A 136 14.64 -6.68 -4.58
C SER A 136 13.36 -7.07 -3.86
N GLY A 137 12.38 -6.19 -3.89
CA GLY A 137 11.05 -6.43 -3.35
C GLY A 137 10.39 -5.17 -2.79
N THR A 138 9.06 -5.13 -2.88
CA THR A 138 8.21 -4.14 -2.19
C THR A 138 8.45 -4.10 -0.68
N SER A 139 8.97 -5.20 -0.12
CA SER A 139 9.49 -5.33 1.24
C SER A 139 10.62 -4.37 1.59
N PHE A 140 11.45 -3.97 0.63
CA PHE A 140 12.53 -3.00 0.81
C PHE A 140 12.10 -1.57 0.49
N SER A 141 11.10 -1.42 -0.39
CA SER A 141 10.43 -0.14 -0.65
C SER A 141 9.61 0.35 0.56
N ALA A 142 8.89 -0.56 1.23
CA ALA A 142 8.06 -0.23 2.41
C ALA A 142 8.84 0.47 3.55
N PRO A 143 9.99 -0.01 4.04
CA PRO A 143 10.74 0.68 5.08
C PRO A 143 11.29 2.04 4.65
N ARG A 144 11.52 2.29 3.35
CA ARG A 144 11.86 3.64 2.85
C ARG A 144 10.70 4.62 3.03
N VAL A 145 9.47 4.19 2.72
CA VAL A 145 8.25 4.99 2.96
C VAL A 145 8.00 5.19 4.46
N SER A 146 8.17 4.14 5.28
CA SER A 146 8.05 4.25 6.74
C SER A 146 9.08 5.20 7.35
N GLY A 147 10.32 5.17 6.87
CA GLY A 147 11.38 6.10 7.28
C GLY A 147 11.04 7.55 6.91
N ALA A 148 10.54 7.78 5.69
CA ALA A 148 10.07 9.09 5.28
C ALA A 148 8.90 9.59 6.15
N ALA A 149 7.93 8.73 6.45
CA ALA A 149 6.84 9.05 7.37
C ALA A 149 7.34 9.48 8.76
N ALA A 150 8.35 8.77 9.30
CA ALA A 150 8.94 9.10 10.58
C ALA A 150 9.65 10.46 10.57
N LEU A 151 10.35 10.81 9.47
CA LEU A 151 10.98 12.13 9.31
C LEU A 151 9.96 13.26 9.20
N VAL A 152 8.88 13.05 8.44
CA VAL A 152 7.75 14.00 8.36
C VAL A 152 7.13 14.19 9.75
N ARG A 153 6.91 13.10 10.50
CA ARG A 153 6.39 13.15 11.88
C ARG A 153 7.32 13.88 12.84
N GLN A 154 8.63 13.75 12.66
CA GLN A 154 9.63 14.44 13.45
C GLN A 154 9.62 15.96 13.18
N LYS A 155 9.51 16.35 11.90
CA LYS A 155 9.45 17.76 11.50
C LYS A 155 8.11 18.42 11.85
N PHE A 156 7.02 17.68 11.71
CA PHE A 156 5.66 18.17 11.94
C PHE A 156 4.95 17.32 13.01
N PRO A 157 5.27 17.53 14.30
CA PRO A 157 4.86 16.61 15.37
C PRO A 157 3.38 16.64 15.72
N ASN A 158 2.61 17.55 15.12
CA ASN A 158 1.17 17.67 15.32
C ASN A 158 0.35 16.97 14.23
N LEU A 159 0.98 16.44 13.18
CA LEU A 159 0.25 15.72 12.14
C LEU A 159 -0.28 14.37 12.64
N THR A 160 -1.49 14.04 12.22
CA THR A 160 -2.10 12.70 12.35
C THR A 160 -1.49 11.74 11.33
N GLY A 161 -1.72 10.43 11.50
CA GLY A 161 -1.24 9.44 10.53
C GLY A 161 -1.81 9.66 9.12
N ILE A 162 -3.11 10.00 9.05
CA ILE A 162 -3.82 10.38 7.82
C ILE A 162 -3.17 11.60 7.16
N GLN A 163 -2.84 12.63 7.94
CA GLN A 163 -2.19 13.84 7.41
C GLN A 163 -0.76 13.54 6.92
N ILE A 164 -0.01 12.68 7.59
CA ILE A 164 1.32 12.27 7.15
C ILE A 164 1.23 11.51 5.82
N LYS A 165 0.28 10.59 5.70
CA LYS A 165 -0.01 9.92 4.43
C LYS A 165 -0.30 10.94 3.33
N GLN A 166 -1.17 11.92 3.59
CA GLN A 166 -1.50 12.96 2.61
C GLN A 166 -0.26 13.75 2.19
N VAL A 167 0.62 14.13 3.11
CA VAL A 167 1.89 14.78 2.79
C VAL A 167 2.73 13.90 1.87
N LEU A 168 2.93 12.62 2.21
CA LEU A 168 3.74 11.70 1.40
C LEU A 168 3.18 11.51 -0.01
N LEU A 169 1.86 11.34 -0.12
CA LEU A 169 1.18 11.13 -1.40
C LEU A 169 1.21 12.41 -2.26
N GLN A 170 0.81 13.55 -1.72
CA GLN A 170 0.71 14.80 -2.48
C GLN A 170 2.07 15.39 -2.89
N THR A 171 3.14 14.97 -2.21
CA THR A 171 4.50 15.43 -2.53
C THR A 171 5.28 14.44 -3.37
N ALA A 172 4.73 13.26 -3.64
CA ALA A 172 5.34 12.28 -4.52
C ALA A 172 5.64 12.87 -5.90
N THR A 173 6.74 12.43 -6.51
CA THR A 173 7.04 12.75 -7.90
C THR A 173 6.12 11.93 -8.78
N ASP A 174 5.21 12.61 -9.47
CA ASP A 174 4.27 12.03 -10.43
C ASP A 174 5.01 11.20 -11.50
N LEU A 175 4.52 9.99 -11.76
CA LEU A 175 5.08 9.05 -12.73
C LEU A 175 3.95 8.50 -13.60
N GLY A 176 4.19 8.30 -14.89
CA GLY A 176 3.20 7.73 -15.79
C GLY A 176 2.19 8.77 -16.26
N ALA A 177 0.89 8.50 -16.06
CA ALA A 177 -0.17 9.43 -16.43
C ALA A 177 -0.18 10.62 -15.46
N SER A 178 -0.65 11.79 -15.90
CA SER A 178 -0.66 12.96 -15.01
C SER A 178 -1.66 12.78 -13.86
N GLY A 179 -1.17 12.99 -12.64
CA GLY A 179 -1.92 12.78 -11.42
C GLY A 179 -2.05 11.30 -11.04
N PRO A 180 -2.77 10.98 -9.97
CA PRO A 180 -2.82 9.62 -9.46
C PRO A 180 -3.31 8.60 -10.50
N ASP A 181 -2.51 7.55 -10.74
CA ASP A 181 -2.74 6.56 -11.79
C ASP A 181 -2.79 5.11 -11.27
N ASN A 182 -3.27 4.20 -12.12
CA ASN A 182 -3.46 2.79 -11.77
C ASN A 182 -2.18 1.96 -11.73
N ILE A 183 -1.03 2.51 -12.14
CA ILE A 183 0.27 1.85 -12.08
C ILE A 183 1.03 2.33 -10.84
N TYR A 184 1.27 3.64 -10.73
CA TYR A 184 2.16 4.21 -9.71
C TYR A 184 1.43 4.81 -8.50
N GLY A 185 0.09 4.87 -8.52
CA GLY A 185 -0.66 5.57 -7.49
C GLY A 185 -0.36 7.05 -7.57
N TYR A 186 0.07 7.66 -6.46
CA TYR A 186 0.52 9.06 -6.46
C TYR A 186 1.92 9.27 -7.06
N GLY A 187 2.64 8.20 -7.42
CA GLY A 187 3.98 8.29 -7.97
C GLY A 187 5.08 7.92 -6.97
N LYS A 188 6.30 8.39 -7.25
CA LYS A 188 7.49 8.03 -6.50
C LYS A 188 7.65 8.86 -5.24
N LEU A 189 7.92 8.21 -4.11
CA LEU A 189 8.29 8.86 -2.86
C LEU A 189 9.35 9.96 -3.09
N ASN A 190 9.03 11.17 -2.66
CA ASN A 190 9.93 12.32 -2.73
C ASN A 190 10.05 12.97 -1.34
N LEU A 191 11.07 12.55 -0.60
CA LEU A 191 11.29 13.02 0.77
C LEU A 191 11.66 14.51 0.83
N GLU A 192 12.41 15.02 -0.14
CA GLU A 192 12.78 16.43 -0.20
C GLU A 192 11.54 17.32 -0.32
N ASN A 193 10.62 16.95 -1.22
CA ASN A 193 9.36 17.65 -1.36
C ASN A 193 8.48 17.45 -0.10
N ALA A 194 8.34 16.23 0.42
CA ALA A 194 7.58 15.95 1.66
C ALA A 194 8.04 16.80 2.86
N MET A 195 9.33 17.15 2.90
CA MET A 195 9.92 17.96 3.96
C MET A 195 9.88 19.46 3.66
N SER A 196 9.52 19.88 2.44
CA SER A 196 9.40 21.29 2.07
C SER A 196 8.08 21.91 2.58
N PRO A 197 7.99 23.24 2.76
CA PRO A 197 6.74 23.90 3.14
C PRO A 197 5.64 23.64 2.10
N GLN A 198 4.59 22.91 2.49
CA GLN A 198 3.48 22.51 1.61
C GLN A 198 2.39 23.57 1.46
N GLY A 199 2.75 24.87 1.50
CA GLY A 199 1.80 25.97 1.46
C GLY A 199 2.33 27.19 0.72
N ARG A 200 1.43 27.94 0.07
CA ARG A 200 1.75 29.23 -0.57
C ARG A 200 2.07 30.25 0.53
N VAL A 201 3.28 30.80 0.53
CA VAL A 201 3.60 31.96 1.37
C VAL A 201 2.81 33.15 0.83
N ILE A 202 1.74 33.54 1.52
CA ILE A 202 1.11 34.83 1.27
C ILE A 202 1.93 35.85 2.06
N ALA A 203 2.75 36.63 1.36
CA ALA A 203 3.42 37.77 1.96
C ALA A 203 2.36 38.70 2.55
N LYS A 204 2.56 39.08 3.82
CA LYS A 204 1.74 40.10 4.49
C LYS A 204 2.11 41.49 3.99
#